data_AF-A0A1T8TLQ4-F1
#
_entry.id   AF-A0A1T8TLQ4-F1
#
_cell.length_a   1.000
_cell.length_b   1.000
_cell.length_c   1.000
_cell.angle_alpha   90.00
_cell.angle_beta   90.00
_cell.angle_gamma   90.00
#
_symmetry.space_group_name_H-M   'P 1'
#
loop_
_entity.id
_entity.type
_entity.pdbx_description
1 polymer ?
#
loop_
_entity_poly.entity_id
_entity_poly.type
_entity_poly.pdbx_seq_one_letter_code
_entity_poly.pdbx_strand_id
1 'polypeptide(L)' 'MTVYVDDMRMPARVGRLQARWSHLMADTDEELHAFAARLGLKRSWHQKPGTAISHYDVTDSRR' A
#
# COMPACT_ATOMS: atom_id res chain seq x y z
N MET A 1 -14.16 -6.06 5.16
CA MET A 1 -12.80 -5.71 4.71
C MET A 1 -12.62 -4.22 4.91
N THR A 2 -11.89 -3.89 5.96
CA THR A 2 -11.48 -2.53 6.26
C THR A 2 -10.02 -2.39 5.86
N VAL A 3 -9.68 -1.31 5.19
CA VAL A 3 -8.31 -0.97 4.83
C VAL A 3 -8.07 0.48 5.20
N TYR A 4 -6.84 0.78 5.55
CA TYR A 4 -6.42 2.09 6.01
C TYR A 4 -5.31 2.59 5.10
N VAL A 5 -5.32 3.89 4.83
CA VAL A 5 -4.20 4.59 4.21
C VAL A 5 -3.73 5.62 5.21
N ASP A 6 -2.44 5.62 5.53
CA ASP A 6 -1.89 6.63 6.42
C ASP A 6 -1.84 8.02 5.76
N ASP A 7 -1.61 9.05 6.57
CA ASP A 7 -1.55 10.44 6.15
C ASP A 7 -0.13 10.89 5.75
N MET A 8 0.80 9.93 5.56
CA MET A 8 2.22 10.19 5.32
C MET A 8 2.45 11.14 4.13
N ARG A 9 1.72 10.91 3.03
CA ARG A 9 1.69 11.73 1.81
C ARG A 9 3.05 12.28 1.38
N MET A 10 4.10 11.47 1.50
CA MET A 10 5.49 11.87 1.34
C MET A 10 5.84 12.06 -0.14
N PRO A 11 6.30 13.25 -0.57
CA PRO A 11 6.78 13.45 -1.92
C PRO A 11 8.07 12.66 -2.14
N ALA A 12 8.05 11.69 -3.05
CA ALA A 12 9.21 10.88 -3.38
C ALA A 12 9.22 10.42 -4.84
N ARG A 13 10.42 10.12 -5.34
CA ARG A 13 10.61 9.48 -6.64
C ARG A 13 10.94 8.00 -6.44
N VAL A 14 10.06 7.11 -6.88
CA VAL A 14 10.28 5.66 -6.91
C VAL A 14 10.40 5.21 -8.36
N GLY A 15 11.58 4.74 -8.74
CA GLY A 15 11.91 4.48 -10.14
C GLY A 15 11.76 5.75 -10.99
N ARG A 16 10.85 5.72 -11.97
CA ARG A 16 10.55 6.85 -12.86
C ARG A 16 9.33 7.67 -12.40
N LEU A 17 8.65 7.26 -11.34
CA LEU A 17 7.42 7.92 -10.87
C LEU A 17 7.74 8.89 -9.75
N GLN A 18 7.40 10.17 -9.94
CA GLN A 18 7.39 11.18 -8.89
C GLN A 18 5.95 11.38 -8.43
N ALA A 19 5.69 11.11 -7.15
CA ALA A 19 4.35 11.15 -6.57
C ALA A 19 4.41 11.40 -5.05
N ARG A 20 3.24 11.54 -4.43
CA ARG A 20 3.08 11.48 -2.97
C ARG A 20 2.69 10.06 -2.59
N TRP A 21 3.45 9.48 -1.67
CA TRP A 21 3.34 8.08 -1.27
C TRP A 21 2.78 7.96 0.15
N SER A 22 2.03 6.89 0.37
CA SER A 22 1.41 6.53 1.66
C SER A 22 1.31 5.01 1.74
N HIS A 23 1.10 4.49 2.95
CA HIS A 23 1.01 3.06 3.18
C HIS A 23 -0.44 2.60 3.23
N LEU A 24 -0.79 1.62 2.40
CA LEU A 24 -2.02 0.86 2.50
C LEU A 24 -1.79 -0.29 3.50
N MET A 25 -2.65 -0.36 4.52
CA MET A 25 -2.60 -1.33 5.62
C MET A 25 -3.98 -1.94 5.85
N ALA A 26 -4.02 -3.04 6.61
CA ALA A 26 -5.25 -3.68 7.07
C ALA A 26 -4.99 -4.44 8.39
N ASP A 27 -6.07 -4.91 9.03
CA ASP A 27 -5.97 -5.67 10.28
C ASP A 27 -5.38 -7.08 10.04
N THR A 28 -5.50 -7.60 8.81
CA THR A 28 -4.91 -8.88 8.39
C THR A 28 -4.24 -8.78 7.02
N ASP A 29 -3.20 -9.59 6.82
CA ASP A 29 -2.55 -9.74 5.50
C ASP A 29 -3.56 -10.17 4.43
N GLU A 30 -4.52 -11.02 4.78
CA GLU A 30 -5.53 -11.54 3.86
C GLU A 30 -6.44 -10.43 3.31
N GLU A 31 -6.92 -9.54 4.19
CA GLU A 31 -7.66 -8.34 3.79
C GLU A 31 -6.81 -7.37 2.97
N LEU A 32 -5.56 -7.17 3.38
CA LEU A 32 -4.61 -6.32 2.68
C LEU A 32 -4.38 -6.81 1.24
N HIS A 33 -4.18 -8.12 1.04
CA HIS A 33 -3.96 -8.70 -0.29
C HIS A 33 -5.21 -8.68 -1.15
N ALA A 34 -6.37 -8.96 -0.56
CA ALA A 34 -7.64 -8.90 -1.27
C ALA A 34 -7.91 -7.49 -1.83
N PHE A 35 -7.64 -6.43 -1.06
CA PHE A 35 -7.79 -5.06 -1.55
C PHE A 35 -6.67 -4.65 -2.52
N ALA A 36 -5.42 -5.00 -2.22
CA ALA A 36 -4.28 -4.70 -3.09
C ALA A 36 -4.46 -5.29 -4.50
N ALA A 37 -5.03 -6.50 -4.60
CA ALA A 37 -5.36 -7.12 -5.88
C ALA A 37 -6.42 -6.32 -6.66
N ARG A 38 -7.43 -5.77 -5.97
CA ARG A 38 -8.47 -4.91 -6.60
C ARG A 38 -7.89 -3.59 -7.14
N LEU A 39 -6.84 -3.06 -6.51
CA LEU A 39 -6.08 -1.88 -6.98
C LEU A 39 -5.03 -2.20 -8.06
N GLY A 40 -4.93 -3.46 -8.48
CA GLY A 40 -3.93 -3.92 -9.45
C GLY A 40 -2.48 -3.84 -8.91
N LEU A 41 -2.29 -3.92 -7.60
CA LEU A 41 -0.97 -4.04 -6.99
C LEU A 41 -0.47 -5.48 -7.11
N LYS A 42 0.84 -5.65 -7.37
CA LYS A 42 1.43 -6.99 -7.46
C LYS A 42 1.68 -7.55 -6.05
N ARG A 43 1.41 -8.84 -5.84
CA ARG A 43 1.68 -9.51 -4.55
C ARG A 43 3.12 -9.30 -4.07
N SER A 44 4.09 -9.30 -4.98
CA SER A 44 5.51 -9.08 -4.71
C SER A 44 5.88 -7.66 -4.24
N TRP A 45 4.95 -6.71 -4.27
CA TRP A 45 5.14 -5.36 -3.70
C TRP A 45 4.75 -5.29 -2.22
N HIS A 46 4.30 -6.39 -1.64
CA HIS A 46 3.99 -6.49 -0.22
C HIS A 46 5.26 -6.35 0.62
N GLN A 47 5.21 -5.51 1.64
CA GLN A 47 6.34 -5.27 2.53
C GLN A 47 6.02 -5.71 3.95
N LYS A 48 7.05 -6.22 4.63
CA LYS A 48 7.01 -6.60 6.05
C LYS A 48 5.90 -7.63 6.38
N PRO A 49 5.82 -8.76 5.65
CA PRO A 49 4.78 -9.77 5.86
C PRO A 49 4.76 -10.32 7.28
N GLY A 50 3.57 -10.56 7.83
CA GLY A 50 3.38 -11.09 9.18
C GLY A 50 3.78 -10.15 10.33
N THR A 51 4.01 -8.85 10.05
CA THR A 51 4.32 -7.85 11.08
C THR A 51 3.20 -6.84 11.24
N ALA A 52 3.17 -6.11 12.36
CA ALA A 52 2.21 -5.05 12.60
C ALA A 52 2.30 -3.87 11.61
N ILE A 53 3.39 -3.78 10.85
CA ILE A 53 3.61 -2.76 9.81
C ILE A 53 3.55 -3.37 8.41
N SER A 54 2.79 -4.46 8.25
CA SER A 54 2.53 -5.07 6.94
C SER A 54 1.77 -4.10 6.03
N HIS A 55 2.32 -3.79 4.85
CA HIS A 55 1.75 -2.77 3.97
C HIS A 55 2.07 -2.93 2.48
N TYR A 56 1.39 -2.12 1.67
CA TYR A 56 1.76 -1.77 0.30
C TYR A 56 1.95 -0.26 0.18
N ASP A 57 2.86 0.16 -0.70
CA ASP A 57 2.99 1.57 -1.09
C ASP A 57 1.95 1.95 -2.14
N VAL A 58 1.22 3.03 -1.89
CA VAL A 58 0.22 3.61 -2.81
C VAL A 58 0.47 5.09 -3.04
N THR A 59 -0.04 5.59 -4.17
CA THR A 59 0.02 7.02 -4.52
C THR A 59 -1.37 7.64 -4.42
N ASP A 60 -1.44 8.95 -4.18
CA ASP A 60 -2.71 9.72 -4.13
C ASP A 60 -3.61 9.54 -5.38
N SER A 61 -3.02 9.22 -6.53
CA SER A 61 -3.73 8.99 -7.79
C SER A 61 -4.31 7.59 -7.94
N ARG A 62 -3.97 6.64 -7.06
CA ARG A 62 -4.48 5.26 -7.11
C ARG A 62 -5.95 5.28 -6.71
N ARG A 63 -6.82 4.68 -7.54
CA ARG A 63 -8.27 4.60 -7.34
C ARG A 63 -8.74 3.18 -7.54
#